data_AF-A0A9X0NZH6-F1
#
_entry.id   AF-A0A9X0NZH6-F1
#
_cell.length_a   1.000
_cell.length_b   1.000
_cell.length_c   1.000
_cell.angle_alpha   90.00
_cell.angle_beta   90.00
_cell.angle_gamma   90.00
#
_symmetry.space_group_name_H-M   'P 1'
#
loop_
_entity.id
_entity.type
_entity.pdbx_description
1 polymer ?
#
loop_
_entity_poly.entity_id
_entity_poly.type
_entity_poly.pdbx_seq_one_letter_code
_entity_poly.pdbx_strand_id
1 'polypeptide(L)'
;MSGLVGARTAAGTVPQTIAELEEAFVRVHALWLRSPGGGQWPFAGDGPWHLAQGEVGDIKGDWSETLVETDSGKVMQVRKVDSRAPRTPLEAREVDERDRVTTWLGLVGDQQLRKAIWLASEALHRGDNGPGGRVPWSGIARWIGWARTPNALKGRYRLALGEVLCALNGWPSRRARELAAG
;
A
#
# COMPACT_ATOMS: atom_id res chain seq x y z
N MET A 1 -6.46 15.67 30.92
CA MET A 1 -7.08 14.48 30.29
C MET A 1 -8.32 14.95 29.56
N SER A 2 -8.24 15.16 28.24
CA SER A 2 -9.41 15.45 27.40
C SER A 2 -9.39 14.45 26.27
N GLY A 3 -10.31 13.48 26.33
CA GLY A 3 -10.50 12.49 25.31
C GLY A 3 -11.05 13.15 24.05
N LEU A 4 -10.26 13.14 22.98
CA LEU A 4 -10.75 13.35 21.62
C LEU A 4 -11.56 12.12 21.25
N VAL A 5 -12.87 12.18 21.50
CA VAL A 5 -13.84 11.24 20.97
C VAL A 5 -13.78 11.36 19.45
N GLY A 6 -13.18 10.36 18.79
CA GLY A 6 -13.11 10.29 17.34
C GLY A 6 -14.50 10.42 16.75
N ALA A 7 -14.66 11.34 15.79
CA ALA A 7 -15.92 11.52 15.09
C ALA A 7 -16.25 10.23 14.32
N ARG A 8 -17.17 9.44 14.86
CA ARG A 8 -17.76 8.28 14.16
C ARG A 8 -18.77 8.81 13.18
N THR A 9 -18.41 8.87 11.90
CA THR A 9 -19.43 8.86 10.84
C THR A 9 -19.91 7.42 10.64
N ALA A 10 -21.14 7.26 10.16
CA ALA A 10 -21.77 5.95 9.93
C ALA A 10 -21.00 5.04 8.95
N ALA A 11 -19.94 5.56 8.31
CA ALA A 11 -19.14 4.89 7.29
C ALA A 11 -17.77 4.37 7.81
N GLY A 12 -17.50 4.41 9.12
CA GLY A 12 -16.23 3.96 9.73
C GLY A 12 -15.35 5.13 10.20
N THR A 13 -14.41 4.86 11.12
CA THR A 13 -13.63 5.92 11.81
C THR A 13 -12.66 6.62 10.86
N VAL A 14 -12.77 7.95 10.76
CA VAL A 14 -11.77 8.79 10.06
C VAL A 14 -10.49 8.86 10.90
N PRO A 15 -9.30 8.57 10.33
CA PRO A 15 -8.04 8.67 11.05
C PRO A 15 -7.83 10.06 11.65
N GLN A 16 -7.27 10.11 12.86
CA GLN A 16 -6.93 11.34 13.58
C GLN A 16 -5.41 11.59 13.62
N THR A 17 -4.60 10.60 13.28
CA THR A 17 -3.14 10.70 13.22
C THR A 17 -2.56 10.15 11.92
N ILE A 18 -1.33 10.53 11.59
CA ILE A 18 -0.61 9.96 10.43
C ILE A 18 -0.43 8.45 10.61
N ALA A 19 -0.16 7.98 11.83
CA ALA A 19 0.00 6.56 12.12
C ALA A 19 -1.30 5.78 11.87
N GLU A 20 -2.45 6.31 12.29
CA GLU A 20 -3.76 5.67 12.02
C GLU A 20 -4.10 5.66 10.53
N LEU A 21 -3.72 6.70 9.79
CA LEU A 21 -3.92 6.77 8.35
C LEU A 21 -3.01 5.78 7.60
N GLU A 22 -1.73 5.73 7.95
CA GLU A 22 -0.76 4.78 7.40
C GLU A 22 -1.21 3.34 7.67
N GLU A 23 -1.61 3.05 8.90
CA GLU A 23 -2.14 1.76 9.30
C GLU A 23 -3.44 1.40 8.55
N ALA A 24 -4.32 2.36 8.26
CA ALA A 24 -5.48 2.12 7.41
C ALA A 24 -5.07 1.70 5.98
N PHE A 25 -4.07 2.37 5.39
CA PHE A 25 -3.50 1.94 4.11
C PHE A 25 -2.83 0.57 4.20
N VAL A 26 -2.12 0.25 5.28
CA VAL A 26 -1.50 -1.07 5.48
C VAL A 26 -2.56 -2.17 5.50
N ARG A 27 -3.66 -1.98 6.26
CA ARG A 27 -4.73 -2.98 6.36
C ARG A 27 -5.50 -3.17 5.05
N VAL A 28 -5.62 -2.13 4.21
CA VAL A 28 -6.38 -2.23 2.96
C VAL A 28 -5.77 -3.24 1.99
N HIS A 29 -4.45 -3.48 2.06
CA HIS A 29 -3.77 -4.48 1.23
C HIS A 29 -4.30 -5.90 1.44
N ALA A 30 -4.67 -6.27 2.68
CA ALA A 30 -5.28 -7.56 2.97
C ALA A 30 -6.63 -7.76 2.23
N LEU A 31 -7.41 -6.67 2.08
CA LEU A 31 -8.68 -6.68 1.37
C LEU A 31 -8.47 -6.77 -0.14
N TRP A 32 -7.47 -6.05 -0.66
CA TRP A 32 -7.09 -6.12 -2.09
C TRP A 32 -6.56 -7.50 -2.50
N LEU A 33 -5.79 -8.18 -1.64
CA LEU A 33 -5.32 -9.55 -1.88
C LEU A 33 -6.47 -10.56 -2.03
N ARG A 34 -7.56 -10.36 -1.28
CA ARG A 34 -8.78 -11.19 -1.33
C ARG A 34 -9.71 -10.82 -2.49
N SER A 35 -9.53 -9.66 -3.12
CA SER A 35 -10.43 -9.16 -4.16
C SER A 35 -10.35 -10.00 -5.44
N PRO A 36 -11.49 -10.32 -6.08
CA PRO A 36 -11.51 -11.02 -7.37
C PRO A 36 -10.78 -10.17 -8.44
N GLY A 37 -10.01 -10.81 -9.32
CA GLY A 37 -9.12 -10.13 -10.27
C GLY A 37 -7.65 -10.01 -9.82
N GLY A 38 -7.31 -10.45 -8.61
CA GLY A 38 -5.92 -10.63 -8.18
C GLY A 38 -5.22 -9.33 -7.81
N GLY A 39 -5.85 -8.49 -6.98
CA GLY A 39 -5.21 -7.28 -6.47
C GLY A 39 -4.91 -6.25 -7.57
N GLN A 40 -5.83 -6.06 -8.52
CA GLN A 40 -5.68 -5.00 -9.52
C GLN A 40 -5.40 -3.67 -8.81
N TRP A 41 -4.22 -3.13 -9.06
CA TRP A 41 -3.79 -1.89 -8.44
C TRP A 41 -4.77 -0.76 -8.78
N PRO A 42 -5.02 0.18 -7.86
CA PRO A 42 -5.88 1.34 -8.13
C PRO A 42 -5.35 2.24 -9.27
N PHE A 43 -4.11 2.04 -9.72
CA PHE A 43 -3.46 2.78 -10.81
C PHE A 43 -3.27 1.96 -12.09
N ALA A 44 -3.89 0.78 -12.23
CA ALA A 44 -3.65 -0.15 -13.34
C ALA A 44 -3.99 0.41 -14.74
N GLY A 45 -4.60 1.61 -14.85
CA GLY A 45 -4.85 2.33 -16.10
C GLY A 45 -3.79 3.36 -16.53
N ASP A 46 -2.80 3.69 -15.69
CA ASP A 46 -1.94 4.89 -15.82
C ASP A 46 -0.61 4.68 -16.59
N GLY A 47 -0.56 3.83 -17.62
CA GLY A 47 0.68 3.52 -18.38
C GLY A 47 1.16 2.08 -18.19
N PRO A 48 2.45 1.74 -18.43
CA PRO A 48 2.96 0.37 -18.74
C PRO A 48 2.89 -0.64 -17.59
N TRP A 49 2.02 -0.42 -16.62
CA TRP A 49 1.78 -1.26 -15.44
C TRP A 49 1.16 -2.61 -15.79
N HIS A 50 0.41 -2.71 -16.88
CA HIS A 50 -0.06 -3.99 -17.44
C HIS A 50 1.10 -4.87 -17.93
N LEU A 51 2.29 -4.30 -18.20
CA LEU A 51 3.49 -5.04 -18.57
C LEU A 51 4.32 -5.50 -17.36
N ALA A 52 4.14 -4.88 -16.19
CA ALA A 52 4.72 -5.38 -14.94
C ALA A 52 4.11 -6.74 -14.50
N GLN A 53 3.01 -7.17 -15.14
CA GLN A 53 2.48 -8.53 -15.04
C GLN A 53 3.26 -9.55 -15.90
N GLY A 54 4.11 -9.08 -16.83
CA GLY A 54 4.94 -9.93 -17.70
C GLY A 54 6.27 -10.37 -17.08
N GLU A 55 6.71 -9.73 -16.00
CA GLU A 55 7.86 -10.13 -15.20
C GLU A 55 7.39 -10.45 -13.77
N VAL A 56 6.60 -11.52 -13.64
CA VAL A 56 6.26 -12.18 -12.36
C VAL A 56 7.50 -12.86 -11.75
N GLY A 57 8.65 -12.19 -11.85
CA GLY A 57 9.94 -12.68 -11.40
C GLY A 57 10.73 -11.70 -10.54
N ASP A 58 10.39 -10.40 -10.57
CA ASP A 58 11.16 -9.37 -9.86
C ASP A 58 10.36 -8.59 -8.80
N ILE A 59 9.04 -8.81 -8.74
CA ILE A 59 8.25 -8.40 -7.59
C ILE A 59 8.38 -9.51 -6.56
N LYS A 60 9.15 -9.24 -5.49
CA LYS A 60 9.31 -10.08 -4.30
C LYS A 60 7.93 -10.44 -3.73
N GLY A 61 7.30 -11.49 -4.25
CA GLY A 61 6.24 -12.22 -3.59
C GLY A 61 6.86 -13.32 -2.73
N ASP A 62 6.07 -13.90 -1.85
CA ASP A 62 6.42 -15.14 -1.17
C ASP A 62 6.52 -16.28 -2.21
N TRP A 63 7.69 -16.39 -2.83
CA TRP A 63 8.02 -17.45 -3.75
C TRP A 63 8.98 -18.41 -3.05
N SER A 64 8.62 -19.69 -2.92
CA SER A 64 9.64 -20.72 -2.74
C SER A 64 10.13 -21.18 -4.10
N GLU A 65 11.45 -21.38 -4.18
CA GLU A 65 12.04 -22.13 -5.26
C GLU A 65 11.92 -23.61 -4.92
N THR A 66 11.10 -24.32 -5.68
CA THR A 66 10.97 -25.77 -5.54
C THR A 66 11.50 -26.43 -6.81
N LEU A 67 12.27 -27.50 -6.64
CA LEU A 67 12.67 -28.37 -7.76
C LEU A 67 11.53 -29.36 -8.00
N VAL A 68 10.93 -29.31 -9.19
CA VAL A 68 9.92 -30.26 -9.63
C VAL A 68 10.53 -31.17 -10.68
N GLU A 69 10.51 -32.47 -10.43
CA GLU A 69 10.88 -33.48 -11.41
C GLU A 69 9.65 -33.78 -12.27
N THR A 70 9.80 -33.59 -13.58
CA THR A 70 8.76 -33.90 -14.57
C THR A 70 8.74 -35.39 -14.88
N ASP A 71 7.63 -35.89 -15.45
CA ASP A 71 7.46 -37.31 -15.84
C ASP A 71 8.53 -37.81 -16.85
N SER A 72 9.29 -36.90 -17.46
CA SER A 72 10.44 -37.21 -18.33
C SER A 72 11.78 -37.26 -17.58
N GLY A 73 11.79 -37.24 -16.23
CA GLY A 73 12.99 -37.24 -15.39
C GLY A 73 13.77 -35.92 -15.43
N LYS A 74 13.17 -34.83 -15.93
CA LYS A 74 13.83 -33.51 -16.02
C LYS A 74 13.47 -32.70 -14.78
N VAL A 75 14.50 -32.30 -14.03
CA VAL A 75 14.37 -31.41 -12.87
C VAL A 75 14.25 -29.97 -13.37
N MET A 76 13.15 -29.31 -13.01
CA MET A 76 12.90 -27.90 -13.32
C MET A 76 12.80 -27.10 -12.02
N GLN A 77 13.53 -25.99 -11.95
CA GLN A 77 13.38 -25.00 -10.89
C GLN A 77 12.13 -24.17 -11.21
N VAL A 78 11.09 -24.31 -10.38
CA VAL A 78 9.84 -23.57 -10.53
C VAL A 78 9.66 -22.63 -9.35
N ARG A 79 9.23 -21.40 -9.65
CA ARG A 79 8.83 -20.42 -8.63
C ARG A 79 7.38 -20.71 -8.25
N LYS A 80 7.16 -21.14 -7.02
CA LYS A 80 5.83 -21.46 -6.50
C LYS A 80 5.32 -20.29 -5.65
N VAL A 81 4.11 -19.80 -5.95
CA VAL A 81 3.40 -18.89 -5.03
C VAL A 81 3.02 -19.71 -3.80
N ASP A 82 3.63 -19.48 -2.65
CA ASP A 82 3.35 -20.29 -1.46
C ASP A 82 2.06 -19.90 -0.75
N SER A 83 1.58 -18.67 -0.95
CA SER A 83 0.50 -18.12 -0.12
C SER A 83 -0.49 -17.29 -0.95
N ARG A 84 -1.18 -17.92 -1.91
CA ARG A 84 -2.46 -17.32 -2.32
C ARG A 84 -3.44 -17.56 -1.17
N ALA A 85 -3.48 -16.62 -0.22
CA ALA A 85 -4.42 -16.64 0.90
C ALA A 85 -5.81 -17.08 0.39
N PRO A 86 -6.54 -17.94 1.13
CA PRO A 86 -7.87 -18.37 0.72
C PRO A 86 -8.69 -17.14 0.33
N ARG A 87 -9.21 -17.15 -0.90
CA ARG A 87 -10.05 -16.07 -1.43
C ARG A 87 -11.43 -16.18 -0.83
N THR A 88 -11.53 -16.01 0.49
CA THR A 88 -12.82 -15.77 1.14
C THR A 88 -13.37 -14.49 0.51
N PRO A 89 -14.55 -14.56 -0.15
CA PRO A 89 -15.17 -13.38 -0.74
C PRO A 89 -15.22 -12.25 0.29
N LEU A 90 -15.04 -11.02 -0.18
CA LEU A 90 -15.22 -9.86 0.68
C LEU A 90 -16.71 -9.71 1.00
N GLU A 91 -17.02 -9.45 2.26
CA GLU A 91 -18.36 -8.97 2.65
C GLU A 91 -18.57 -7.54 2.12
N ALA A 92 -19.83 -7.11 1.98
CA ALA A 92 -20.16 -5.76 1.50
C ALA A 92 -19.43 -4.66 2.29
N ARG A 93 -19.40 -4.76 3.62
CA ARG A 93 -18.66 -3.82 4.49
C ARG A 93 -17.15 -3.80 4.24
N GLU A 94 -16.56 -4.92 3.83
CA GLU A 94 -15.14 -5.01 3.53
C GLU A 94 -14.83 -4.41 2.16
N VAL A 95 -15.75 -4.54 1.20
CA VAL A 95 -15.69 -3.84 -0.10
C VAL A 95 -15.79 -2.33 0.12
N ASP A 96 -16.76 -1.89 0.92
CA ASP A 96 -16.93 -0.47 1.24
C ASP A 96 -15.68 0.11 1.93
N GLU A 97 -15.09 -0.64 2.88
CA GLU A 97 -13.86 -0.21 3.55
C GLU A 97 -12.69 -0.12 2.56
N ARG A 98 -12.53 -1.16 1.72
CA ARG A 98 -11.48 -1.20 0.70
C ARG A 98 -11.57 0.02 -0.21
N ASP A 99 -12.74 0.27 -0.76
CA ASP A 99 -12.96 1.33 -1.74
C ASP A 99 -12.81 2.70 -1.07
N ARG A 100 -13.40 2.88 0.12
CA ARG A 100 -13.27 4.12 0.92
C ARG A 100 -11.83 4.48 1.20
N VAL A 101 -11.04 3.58 1.79
CA VAL A 101 -9.63 3.86 2.10
C VAL A 101 -8.82 4.10 0.83
N THR A 102 -9.09 3.35 -0.23
CA THR A 102 -8.40 3.52 -1.52
C THR A 102 -8.69 4.89 -2.15
N THR A 103 -9.92 5.40 -2.03
CA THR A 103 -10.29 6.73 -2.57
C THR A 103 -9.50 7.87 -1.92
N TRP A 104 -8.98 7.71 -0.70
CA TRP A 104 -8.16 8.73 -0.04
C TRP A 104 -6.85 9.01 -0.78
N LEU A 105 -6.34 8.07 -1.58
CA LEU A 105 -5.21 8.32 -2.48
C LEU A 105 -5.52 9.45 -3.47
N GLY A 106 -6.79 9.61 -3.88
CA GLY A 106 -7.23 10.68 -4.76
C GLY A 106 -7.05 12.08 -4.19
N LEU A 107 -6.92 12.21 -2.86
CA LEU A 107 -6.66 13.49 -2.18
C LEU A 107 -5.21 13.97 -2.34
N VAL A 108 -4.31 13.09 -2.79
CA VAL A 108 -2.93 13.44 -3.11
C VAL A 108 -2.84 13.87 -4.56
N GLY A 109 -2.55 15.16 -4.78
CA GLY A 109 -2.48 15.74 -6.13
C GLY A 109 -1.29 15.25 -6.97
N ASP A 110 -0.23 14.77 -6.33
CA ASP A 110 0.98 14.28 -7.00
C ASP A 110 0.90 12.77 -7.26
N GLN A 111 0.99 12.38 -8.54
CA GLN A 111 0.88 10.98 -8.96
C GLN A 111 2.04 10.10 -8.46
N GLN A 112 3.26 10.63 -8.36
CA GLN A 112 4.40 9.88 -7.82
C GLN A 112 4.22 9.65 -6.32
N LEU A 113 3.69 10.64 -5.58
CA LEU A 113 3.41 10.49 -4.16
C LEU A 113 2.24 9.53 -3.89
N ARG A 114 1.20 9.51 -4.74
CA ARG A 114 0.15 8.46 -4.68
C ARG A 114 0.74 7.06 -4.78
N LYS A 115 1.64 6.83 -5.75
CA LYS A 115 2.35 5.57 -5.92
C LYS A 115 3.25 5.25 -4.73
N ALA A 116 3.98 6.25 -4.22
CA ALA A 116 4.85 6.08 -3.06
C ALA A 116 4.06 5.65 -1.81
N ILE A 117 2.87 6.21 -1.57
CA ILE A 117 2.01 5.83 -0.44
C ILE A 117 1.55 4.38 -0.56
N TRP A 118 1.09 3.99 -1.75
CA TRP A 118 0.66 2.62 -2.01
C TRP A 118 1.79 1.60 -1.79
N LEU A 119 2.97 1.85 -2.36
CA LEU A 119 4.13 0.97 -2.23
C LEU A 119 4.68 0.90 -0.81
N ALA A 120 4.69 2.03 -0.10
CA ALA A 120 5.16 2.07 1.28
C ALA A 120 4.24 1.26 2.19
N SER A 121 2.92 1.44 2.05
CA SER A 121 1.92 0.66 2.82
C SER A 121 1.92 -0.82 2.45
N GLU A 122 2.18 -1.17 1.18
CA GLU A 122 2.32 -2.57 0.75
C GLU A 122 3.55 -3.22 1.36
N ALA A 123 4.71 -2.53 1.34
CA ALA A 123 5.94 -3.03 1.96
C ALA A 123 5.79 -3.20 3.48
N LEU A 124 5.07 -2.30 4.13
CA LEU A 124 4.71 -2.41 5.55
C LEU A 124 3.77 -3.60 5.80
N HIS A 125 2.78 -3.82 4.93
CA HIS A 125 1.84 -4.94 5.03
C HIS A 125 2.51 -6.30 4.90
N ARG A 126 3.40 -6.46 3.90
CA ARG A 126 4.12 -7.72 3.68
C ARG A 126 5.06 -8.08 4.84
N GLY A 127 5.50 -7.09 5.61
CA GLY A 127 6.44 -7.32 6.69
C GLY A 127 7.81 -7.83 6.20
N ASP A 128 8.16 -7.56 4.93
CA ASP A 128 9.36 -8.05 4.21
C ASP A 128 10.71 -7.78 4.92
N ASN A 129 10.70 -7.08 6.07
CA ASN A 129 11.87 -6.76 6.87
C ASN A 129 11.75 -7.20 8.35
N GLY A 130 10.88 -8.17 8.66
CA GLY A 130 10.66 -8.71 10.01
C GLY A 130 9.61 -7.95 10.83
N PRO A 131 9.43 -8.29 12.13
CA PRO A 131 8.53 -7.56 13.03
C PRO A 131 8.94 -6.08 13.10
N GLY A 132 8.07 -5.18 12.63
CA GLY A 132 8.42 -3.75 12.47
C GLY A 132 9.03 -3.40 11.10
N GLY A 133 8.51 -4.00 10.03
CA GLY A 133 9.04 -3.87 8.66
C GLY A 133 9.39 -2.44 8.24
N ARG A 134 10.54 -2.27 7.58
CA ARG A 134 11.03 -0.98 7.07
C ARG A 134 10.54 -0.72 5.65
N VAL A 135 10.23 0.53 5.33
CA VAL A 135 9.92 0.94 3.95
C VAL A 135 11.22 1.05 3.13
N PRO A 136 11.34 0.36 1.97
CA PRO A 136 12.53 0.41 1.13
C PRO A 136 12.56 1.68 0.25
N TRP A 137 12.79 2.85 0.86
CA TRP A 137 12.70 4.16 0.20
C TRP A 137 13.54 4.27 -1.08
N SER A 138 14.73 3.69 -1.13
CA SER A 138 15.58 3.69 -2.32
C SER A 138 14.97 2.88 -3.46
N GLY A 139 14.35 1.73 -3.15
CA GLY A 139 13.67 0.90 -4.12
C GLY A 139 12.43 1.60 -4.68
N ILE A 140 11.63 2.19 -3.80
CA ILE A 140 10.43 2.96 -4.17
C ILE A 140 10.82 4.16 -5.04
N ALA A 141 11.83 4.95 -4.63
CA ALA A 141 12.28 6.12 -5.38
C ALA A 141 12.69 5.75 -6.82
N ARG A 142 13.47 4.67 -6.98
CA ARG A 142 13.85 4.15 -8.30
C ARG A 142 12.62 3.75 -9.12
N TRP A 143 11.68 3.03 -8.51
CA TRP A 143 10.53 2.46 -9.21
C TRP A 143 9.52 3.52 -9.68
N ILE A 144 9.31 4.58 -8.89
CA ILE A 144 8.40 5.68 -9.27
C ILE A 144 9.07 6.77 -10.12
N GLY A 145 10.36 6.64 -10.44
CA GLY A 145 11.12 7.66 -11.18
C GLY A 145 11.34 8.94 -10.37
N TRP A 146 11.54 8.84 -9.06
CA TRP A 146 11.75 9.98 -8.18
C TRP A 146 13.17 10.56 -8.37
N ALA A 147 13.26 11.79 -8.83
CA ALA A 147 14.54 12.42 -9.18
C ALA A 147 15.38 12.88 -7.97
N ARG A 148 14.82 12.94 -6.76
CA ARG A 148 15.51 13.42 -5.56
C ARG A 148 15.99 12.26 -4.69
N THR A 149 16.62 12.58 -3.55
CA THR A 149 17.11 11.58 -2.62
C THR A 149 15.96 10.76 -2.00
N PRO A 150 16.21 9.49 -1.60
CA PRO A 150 15.23 8.68 -0.88
C PRO A 150 14.76 9.32 0.43
N ASN A 151 15.62 10.06 1.13
CA ASN A 151 15.24 10.82 2.33
C ASN A 151 14.27 11.96 2.01
N ALA A 152 14.45 12.65 0.88
CA ALA A 152 13.49 13.64 0.42
C ALA A 152 12.13 13.01 0.08
N LEU A 153 12.13 11.80 -0.49
CA LEU A 153 10.90 11.03 -0.72
C LEU A 153 10.20 10.70 0.60
N LYS A 154 10.93 10.19 1.60
CA LYS A 154 10.38 9.91 2.94
C LYS A 154 9.73 11.14 3.58
N GLY A 155 10.39 12.30 3.50
CA GLY A 155 9.83 13.56 4.01
C GLY A 155 8.56 13.99 3.26
N ARG A 156 8.55 13.86 1.93
CA ARG A 156 7.37 14.17 1.11
C ARG A 156 6.22 13.20 1.31
N TYR A 157 6.52 11.93 1.54
CA TYR A 157 5.56 10.91 1.92
C TYR A 157 4.83 11.29 3.22
N ARG A 158 5.56 11.64 4.29
CA ARG A 158 4.93 12.07 5.55
C ARG A 158 4.08 13.32 5.38
N LEU A 159 4.58 14.29 4.60
CA LEU A 159 3.82 15.51 4.31
C LEU A 159 2.52 15.19 3.57
N ALA A 160 2.56 14.32 2.55
CA ALA A 160 1.38 13.91 1.79
C ALA A 160 0.34 13.21 2.69
N LEU A 161 0.77 12.33 3.61
CA LEU A 161 -0.14 11.75 4.59
C LEU A 161 -0.76 12.82 5.50
N GLY A 162 0.02 13.83 5.92
CA GLY A 162 -0.48 14.98 6.66
C GLY A 162 -1.53 15.80 5.89
N GLU A 163 -1.33 15.98 4.58
CA GLU A 163 -2.27 16.68 3.69
C GLU A 163 -3.58 15.90 3.53
N VAL A 164 -3.50 14.59 3.31
CA VAL A 164 -4.67 13.68 3.28
C VAL A 164 -5.42 13.76 4.61
N LEU A 165 -4.72 13.67 5.75
CA LEU A 165 -5.32 13.73 7.07
C LEU A 165 -6.03 15.08 7.31
N CYS A 166 -5.43 16.19 6.87
CA CYS A 166 -6.06 17.50 6.95
C CYS A 166 -7.33 17.57 6.09
N ALA A 167 -7.29 17.05 4.86
CA ALA A 167 -8.44 17.03 3.97
C ALA A 167 -9.60 16.18 4.55
N LEU A 168 -9.30 14.99 5.09
CA LEU A 168 -10.30 14.10 5.68
C LEU A 168 -10.98 14.69 6.93
N ASN A 169 -10.24 15.46 7.73
CA ASN A 169 -10.74 16.03 8.98
C ASN A 169 -11.19 17.49 8.87
N GLY A 170 -11.14 18.09 7.68
CA GLY A 170 -11.46 19.51 7.47
C GLY A 170 -10.50 20.47 8.17
N TRP A 171 -9.25 20.06 8.40
CA TRP A 171 -8.24 20.90 9.05
C TRP A 171 -7.53 21.82 8.05
N PRO A 172 -6.98 22.96 8.51
CA PRO A 172 -6.15 23.81 7.66
C PRO A 172 -4.92 23.07 7.12
N SER A 173 -4.66 23.16 5.82
CA SER A 173 -3.54 22.48 5.15
C SER A 173 -2.16 22.79 5.75
N ARG A 174 -1.97 23.98 6.33
CA ARG A 174 -0.73 24.35 7.04
C ARG A 174 -0.36 23.38 8.16
N ARG A 175 -1.36 22.73 8.79
CA ARG A 175 -1.19 21.75 9.87
C ARG A 175 -0.47 20.49 9.39
N ALA A 176 -0.49 20.18 8.10
CA ALA A 176 0.19 18.99 7.55
C ALA A 176 1.69 18.97 7.86
N ARG A 177 2.36 20.14 7.89
CA ARG A 177 3.79 20.23 8.22
C ARG A 177 4.06 19.90 9.68
N GLU A 178 3.20 20.36 10.58
CA GLU A 178 3.29 20.07 12.02
C GLU A 178 3.08 18.58 12.28
N LEU A 179 2.08 17.99 11.61
CA LEU A 179 1.77 16.57 11.69
C LEU A 179 2.91 15.70 11.14
N ALA A 180 3.55 16.12 10.04
CA ALA A 180 4.64 15.37 9.41
C ALA A 180 5.96 15.41 10.19
N ALA A 181 6.14 16.41 11.06
CA ALA A 181 7.36 16.64 11.83
C ALA A 181 7.43 15.84 13.14
N GLY A 182 6.28 15.48 13.73
CA GLY A 182 6.18 14.51 14.83
C GLY A 182 6.30 13.09 14.29
#